data_AF-A0A0F9EKM0-F1
#
_entry.id   AF-A0A0F9EKM0-F1
#
_cell.length_a   1.000
_cell.length_b   1.000
_cell.length_c   1.000
_cell.angle_alpha   90.00
_cell.angle_beta   90.00
_cell.angle_gamma   90.00
#
_symmetry.space_group_name_H-M   'P 1'
#
loop_
_entity.id
_entity.type
_entity.pdbx_description
1 polymer ?
#
loop_
_entity_poly.entity_id
_entity_poly.type
_entity_poly.pdbx_seq_one_letter_code
_entity_poly.pdbx_strand_id
1 'polypeptide(L)'
;MPGVHYKAVQSRVSMARVLELVGFVAQGVTGDQLRGSCPVHRSQSLRSRSFSVHLAREVCRCFKCGFVGNQIQLWAAMNKMTVYEAAVDLCQQAGVEVPWVARW
;
A
#
# COMPACT_ATOMS: atom_id res chain seq x y z
N MET A 1 -10.89 1.45 -21.41
CA MET A 1 -9.59 1.38 -20.70
C MET A 1 -9.09 -0.06 -20.77
N PRO A 2 -7.81 -0.31 -21.08
CA PRO A 2 -7.23 -1.66 -20.98
C PRO A 2 -7.29 -2.16 -19.54
N GLY A 3 -7.35 -3.48 -19.34
CA GLY A 3 -7.28 -4.06 -17.99
C GLY A 3 -5.87 -3.95 -17.41
N VAL A 4 -5.74 -4.04 -16.08
CA VAL A 4 -4.43 -4.10 -15.38
C VAL A 4 -4.28 -5.46 -14.69
N HIS A 5 -3.13 -6.09 -14.83
CA HIS A 5 -2.82 -7.36 -14.18
C HIS A 5 -2.33 -7.13 -12.74
N TYR A 6 -3.27 -7.01 -11.78
CA TYR A 6 -2.94 -6.62 -10.40
C TYR A 6 -1.89 -7.51 -9.71
N LYS A 7 -1.90 -8.81 -9.96
CA LYS A 7 -0.89 -9.71 -9.38
C LYS A 7 0.53 -9.38 -9.88
N ALA A 8 0.65 -8.90 -11.12
CA ALA A 8 1.94 -8.46 -11.67
C ALA A 8 2.36 -7.10 -11.10
N VAL A 9 1.41 -6.22 -10.80
CA VAL A 9 1.68 -4.98 -10.06
C VAL A 9 2.22 -5.32 -8.67
N GLN A 10 1.56 -6.23 -7.95
CA GLN A 10 1.97 -6.66 -6.62
C GLN A 10 3.37 -7.30 -6.58
N SER A 11 3.78 -8.00 -7.65
CA SER A 11 5.15 -8.53 -7.75
C SER A 11 6.20 -7.48 -8.12
N ARG A 12 5.80 -6.38 -8.76
CA ARG A 12 6.70 -5.28 -9.16
C ARG A 12 6.87 -4.22 -8.07
N VAL A 13 5.82 -4.01 -7.27
CA VAL A 13 5.81 -3.02 -6.18
C VAL A 13 5.39 -3.71 -4.88
N SER A 14 6.37 -3.89 -3.99
CA SER A 14 6.15 -4.47 -2.66
C SER A 14 5.52 -3.47 -1.70
N MET A 15 4.94 -3.97 -0.61
CA MET A 15 4.43 -3.18 0.51
C MET A 15 5.54 -2.33 1.12
N ALA A 16 6.76 -2.85 1.24
CA ALA A 16 7.90 -2.07 1.71
C ALA A 16 8.14 -0.85 0.81
N ARG A 17 8.11 -1.04 -0.52
CA ARG A 17 8.25 0.08 -1.47
C ARG A 17 7.13 1.09 -1.34
N VAL A 18 5.89 0.64 -1.13
CA VAL A 18 4.76 1.55 -0.88
C VAL A 18 4.95 2.34 0.42
N LEU A 19 5.42 1.69 1.50
CA LEU A 19 5.70 2.37 2.76
C LEU A 19 6.80 3.44 2.62
N GLU A 20 7.83 3.19 1.82
CA GLU A 20 8.86 4.18 1.47
C GLU A 20 8.26 5.38 0.74
N LEU A 21 7.48 5.13 -0.32
CA LEU A 21 6.87 6.19 -1.15
C LEU A 21 5.96 7.12 -0.33
N VAL A 22 5.30 6.60 0.70
CA VAL A 22 4.42 7.39 1.57
C VAL A 22 5.13 7.99 2.78
N GLY A 23 6.43 7.76 2.94
CA GLY A 23 7.21 8.23 4.08
C GLY A 23 6.74 7.64 5.42
N PHE A 24 6.32 6.37 5.43
CA PHE A 24 5.85 5.73 6.65
C PHE A 24 6.98 5.54 7.66
N VAL A 25 6.79 6.08 8.87
CA VAL A 25 7.76 5.94 9.97
C VAL A 25 7.28 4.88 10.96
N ALA A 26 7.97 3.74 10.98
CA ALA A 26 7.70 2.67 11.93
C ALA A 26 8.01 3.14 13.36
N GLN A 27 7.05 2.93 14.26
CA GLN A 27 7.17 3.16 15.70
C GLN A 27 7.52 1.87 16.46
N GLY A 28 7.54 0.73 15.77
CA GLY A 28 7.91 -0.58 16.32
C GLY A 28 8.06 -1.62 15.21
N VAL A 29 9.01 -2.54 15.39
CA VAL A 29 9.36 -3.60 14.44
C VAL A 29 9.49 -4.91 15.20
N THR A 30 8.93 -6.00 14.66
CA THR A 30 9.07 -7.35 15.22
C THR A 30 9.01 -8.35 14.06
N GLY A 31 10.17 -8.93 13.70
CA GLY A 31 10.27 -9.72 12.47
C GLY A 31 9.79 -8.91 11.27
N ASP A 32 8.90 -9.50 10.46
CA ASP A 32 8.29 -8.85 9.29
C ASP A 32 7.15 -7.87 9.63
N GLN A 33 6.82 -7.70 10.92
CA GLN A 33 5.71 -6.87 11.35
C GLN A 33 6.19 -5.46 11.73
N LEU A 34 5.62 -4.46 11.07
CA LEU A 34 5.80 -3.04 11.40
C LEU A 34 4.55 -2.48 12.04
N ARG A 35 4.71 -1.54 12.98
CA ARG A 35 3.61 -0.74 13.52
C ARG A 35 3.91 0.74 13.49
N GLY A 36 2.87 1.56 13.29
CA GLY A 36 2.99 3.01 13.28
C GLY A 36 1.66 3.73 13.10
N SER A 37 1.76 5.00 12.72
CA SER A 37 0.62 5.88 12.45
C SER A 37 -0.08 5.49 11.16
N CYS A 38 -1.40 5.39 11.18
CA CYS A 38 -2.15 5.02 9.98
C CYS A 38 -2.15 6.17 8.96
N PRO A 39 -1.68 5.92 7.72
CA PRO A 39 -1.68 6.94 6.69
C PRO A 39 -3.07 7.17 6.08
N VAL A 40 -4.00 6.19 6.19
CA VAL A 40 -5.35 6.28 5.61
C VAL A 40 -6.23 7.30 6.35
N HIS A 41 -6.42 7.13 7.66
CA HIS A 41 -7.19 8.09 8.46
C HIS A 41 -6.34 9.28 8.96
N ARG A 42 -5.06 9.34 8.56
CA ARG A 42 -4.11 10.40 8.90
C ARG A 42 -4.07 10.66 10.41
N SER A 43 -3.67 9.63 11.17
CA SER A 43 -3.54 9.73 12.63
C SER A 43 -2.70 10.95 13.01
N GLN A 44 -3.29 11.89 13.76
CA GLN A 44 -2.57 13.10 14.23
C GLN A 44 -1.46 12.79 15.25
N SER A 45 -1.57 11.67 15.96
CA SER A 45 -0.51 11.23 16.88
C SER A 45 0.58 10.51 16.10
N LEU A 46 1.78 11.10 16.06
CA LEU A 46 2.98 10.52 15.45
C LEU A 46 3.48 9.27 16.17
N ARG A 47 3.14 9.09 17.46
CA ARG A 47 3.49 7.92 18.28
C ARG A 47 2.45 6.80 18.21
N SER A 48 1.41 6.95 17.39
CA SER A 48 0.36 5.95 17.23
C SER A 48 0.93 4.63 16.72
N ARG A 49 0.42 3.52 17.25
CA ARG A 49 0.74 2.14 16.80
C ARG A 49 -0.52 1.41 16.29
N SER A 50 -1.49 2.19 15.83
CA SER A 50 -2.80 1.72 15.37
C SER A 50 -2.76 1.02 14.01
N PHE A 51 -1.76 1.32 13.18
CA PHE A 51 -1.54 0.68 11.90
C PHE A 51 -0.48 -0.40 12.04
N SER A 52 -0.76 -1.57 11.48
CA SER A 52 0.14 -2.71 11.43
C SER A 52 0.30 -3.17 10.00
N VAL A 53 1.54 -3.47 9.61
CA VAL A 53 1.90 -4.02 8.30
C VAL A 53 2.68 -5.30 8.52
N HIS A 54 2.46 -6.32 7.69
CA HIS A 54 3.27 -7.53 7.66
C HIS A 54 3.91 -7.64 6.27
N LEU A 55 5.23 -7.43 6.19
CA LEU A 55 5.96 -7.30 4.92
C LEU A 55 5.92 -8.61 4.12
N ALA A 56 6.29 -9.75 4.73
CA ALA A 56 6.28 -11.02 4.01
C ALA A 56 4.89 -11.49 3.53
N ARG A 57 3.81 -10.99 4.15
CA ARG A 57 2.43 -11.32 3.75
C ARG A 57 1.80 -10.23 2.88
N GLU A 58 2.51 -9.12 2.63
CA GLU A 58 2.07 -8.03 1.78
C GLU A 58 0.68 -7.45 2.18
N VAL A 59 0.38 -7.45 3.48
CA VAL A 59 -0.91 -7.00 4.04
C VAL A 59 -0.74 -5.99 5.16
N CYS A 60 -1.75 -5.15 5.34
CA CYS A 60 -1.82 -4.19 6.42
C CYS A 60 -3.24 -4.07 6.99
N ARG A 61 -3.31 -3.57 8.24
CA ARG A 61 -4.55 -3.30 8.96
C ARG A 61 -4.39 -2.10 9.88
N CYS A 62 -5.39 -1.23 9.91
CA CYS A 62 -5.57 -0.27 10.99
C CYS A 62 -6.61 -0.77 11.99
N PHE A 63 -6.21 -0.88 13.25
CA PHE A 63 -7.09 -1.26 14.36
C PHE A 63 -7.97 -0.11 14.87
N LYS A 64 -7.81 1.10 14.33
CA LYS A 64 -8.61 2.28 14.70
C LYS A 64 -9.70 2.60 13.67
N CYS A 65 -9.32 2.77 12.40
CA CYS A 65 -10.30 3.08 11.34
C CYS A 65 -10.83 1.85 10.60
N GLY A 66 -10.39 0.64 10.98
CA GLY A 66 -10.87 -0.61 10.39
C GLY A 66 -10.31 -0.96 9.02
N PHE A 67 -9.49 -0.09 8.40
CA PHE A 67 -8.87 -0.36 7.11
C PHE A 67 -8.10 -1.69 7.12
N VAL A 68 -8.27 -2.51 6.08
CA VAL A 68 -7.54 -3.75 5.82
C VAL A 68 -7.25 -3.79 4.33
N GLY A 69 -6.03 -4.13 3.93
CA GLY A 69 -5.73 -4.29 2.51
C GLY A 69 -4.28 -4.64 2.20
N ASN A 70 -4.03 -4.86 0.92
CA ASN A 70 -2.70 -4.99 0.34
C ASN A 70 -2.11 -3.62 -0.04
N GLN A 71 -0.95 -3.61 -0.68
CA GLN A 71 -0.21 -2.40 -1.03
C GLN A 71 -0.94 -1.50 -2.05
N ILE A 72 -1.67 -2.08 -3.01
CA ILE A 72 -2.46 -1.30 -3.98
C ILE A 72 -3.67 -0.68 -3.29
N GLN A 73 -4.36 -1.45 -2.43
CA GLN A 73 -5.51 -0.96 -1.67
C GLN A 73 -5.11 0.13 -0.67
N LEU A 74 -3.93 0.02 -0.06
CA LEU A 74 -3.37 1.06 0.79
C LEU A 74 -3.18 2.35 0.00
N TRP A 75 -2.52 2.27 -1.15
CA TRP A 75 -2.30 3.41 -2.04
C TRP A 75 -3.63 4.04 -2.49
N ALA A 76 -4.60 3.21 -2.87
CA ALA A 76 -5.94 3.64 -3.26
C ALA A 76 -6.65 4.41 -2.14
N ALA A 77 -6.67 3.85 -0.93
CA ALA A 77 -7.36 4.45 0.21
C ALA A 77 -6.73 5.78 0.65
N MET A 78 -5.41 5.89 0.56
CA MET A 78 -4.69 7.13 0.91
C MET A 78 -4.95 8.27 -0.08
N ASN A 79 -5.02 7.93 -1.36
CA ASN A 79 -5.15 8.89 -2.46
C ASN A 79 -6.60 9.08 -2.94
N LYS A 80 -7.57 8.40 -2.30
CA LYS A 80 -8.99 8.41 -2.68
C LYS A 80 -9.23 7.98 -4.14
N MET A 81 -8.46 6.99 -4.58
CA MET A 81 -8.51 6.44 -5.93
C MET A 81 -9.29 5.12 -5.93
N THR A 82 -9.83 4.75 -7.08
CA THR A 82 -10.21 3.36 -7.35
C THR A 82 -8.98 2.45 -7.35
N VAL A 83 -9.17 1.14 -7.20
CA VAL A 83 -8.06 0.16 -7.26
C VAL A 83 -7.35 0.19 -8.62
N TYR A 84 -8.10 0.44 -9.70
CA TYR A 84 -7.54 0.57 -11.04
C TYR A 84 -6.61 1.78 -11.15
N GLU A 85 -7.10 2.97 -10.79
CA GLU A 85 -6.32 4.21 -10.81
C GLU A 85 -5.08 4.07 -9.92
N ALA A 86 -5.25 3.52 -8.72
CA ALA A 86 -4.16 3.29 -7.79
C ALA A 86 -3.11 2.32 -8.34
N ALA A 87 -3.49 1.27 -9.06
CA ALA A 87 -2.54 0.35 -9.65
C ALA A 87 -1.69 1.00 -10.76
N VAL A 88 -2.31 1.87 -11.57
CA VAL A 88 -1.61 2.64 -12.61
C VAL A 88 -0.69 3.68 -11.99
N ASP A 89 -1.22 4.50 -11.08
CA ASP A 89 -0.47 5.57 -10.41
C ASP A 89 0.69 5.00 -9.58
N LEU A 90 0.47 3.90 -8.84
CA LEU A 90 1.53 3.27 -8.06
C LEU A 90 2.69 2.76 -8.92
N CYS A 91 2.41 2.18 -10.09
CA CYS A 91 3.46 1.79 -11.03
C CYS A 91 4.27 3.02 -11.50
N GLN A 92 3.60 4.13 -11.82
CA GLN A 92 4.25 5.37 -12.24
C GLN A 92 5.14 5.94 -11.12
N GLN A 93 4.63 6.04 -9.90
CA GLN A 93 5.39 6.52 -8.74
C GLN A 93 6.56 5.59 -8.37
N ALA A 94 6.41 4.29 -8.61
CA ALA A 94 7.47 3.32 -8.41
C ALA A 94 8.48 3.26 -9.57
N GLY A 95 8.24 3.95 -10.70
CA GLY A 95 9.10 3.93 -11.88
C GLY A 95 9.09 2.59 -12.63
N VAL A 96 8.00 1.83 -12.55
CA VAL A 96 7.85 0.54 -13.23
C VAL A 96 6.76 0.60 -14.29
N GLU A 97 6.89 -0.22 -15.32
CA GLU A 97 5.86 -0.31 -16.36
C GLU A 97 4.55 -0.87 -15.78
N VAL A 98 3.43 -0.35 -16.26
CA VAL A 98 2.10 -0.89 -15.93
C VAL A 98 1.87 -2.21 -16.69
N PRO A 99 1.62 -3.34 -16.01
CA PRO A 99 1.34 -4.60 -16.67
C PRO A 99 -0.10 -4.63 -17.19
N TRP A 100 -0.32 -4.11 -18.40
CA TRP A 100 -1.62 -4.13 -19.07
C TRP A 100 -2.03 -5.56 -19.45
N VAL A 101 -3.33 -5.84 -19.37
CA VAL A 101 -3.90 -7.07 -19.92
C VAL A 101 -3.92 -6.92 -21.45
N ALA A 102 -3.09 -7.70 -22.14
CA ALA A 102 -3.15 -7.78 -23.60
C ALA A 102 -4.54 -8.29 -24.00
N ARG A 103 -5.24 -7.50 -24.83
CA ARG A 103 -6.44 -7.98 -25.53
C ARG A 103 -5.95 -8.75 -26.74
N TRP A 104 -6.28 -10.04 -26.78
CA TRP A 104 -6.21 -10.87 -27.97
C TRP A 104 -7.53 -10.74 -28.72
#